data_AF-A0A4Y7LAV7-F1
#
_entry.id   AF-A0A4Y7LAV7-F1
#
_cell.length_a   1.000
_cell.length_b   1.000
_cell.length_c   1.000
_cell.angle_alpha   90.00
_cell.angle_beta   90.00
_cell.angle_gamma   90.00
#
_symmetry.space_group_name_H-M   'P 1'
#
loop_
_entity.id
_entity.type
_entity.pdbx_description
1 polymer ?
#
loop_
_entity_poly.entity_id
_entity_poly.type
_entity_poly.pdbx_seq_one_letter_code
_entity_poly.pdbx_strand_id
1 'polypeptide(L)'
;MDLITKKSSSTNTNSDPVAFSSSSSPTSKNSFTVSSSSALSSANMYPSFNSRSLSSKNLTASKFQPKIVKGDGGYVLEDVPHFTDYISADDDLRTYPNPLQDNPAYAVVKQYFVDVDDTVAQQTVQTRTSERGIHFRRAGPREKVYFESDEVHACIVTCGGLCPGLNTVIREIVCGLYHMYGATRILGIEGGYRGFYARNTVPLTPKVVNDIHKRGGTILGTSRGGHDTSKIVDSIQDRGINQVYIIGGDGTQKGASVIYEEIKRRGLKVAVVGIPKTIDNDIAIIDRSFGFDTAVEEAQRAINAAHVESESIENGVGLVKLMGRHSGFIAMYATLASRDVDCCLIPESPFYLEGPGGLFEYMEKRLKENGHMVIVIAEGAGQEMLTESMRSMDQQDASGNKLLQDVGLWISQRIKDHFKRRHKMVINLKYIDPTYMIRAVPSNASDNVYCTLLAQSAVHGAMAGYTGFIVGPVNGRHAYIPFYRVTEKQNNVVITDRMWARLLSSTHQPSFSSLNDIVEEKEDEKEEPTTTTKNNLPNGLQNGVVSKDISTAR
;
A
#
# COMPACT_ATOMS: atom_id res chain seq x y z
N MET A 1 -26.93 -40.31 -18.41
CA MET A 1 -27.70 -41.54 -18.66
C MET A 1 -26.79 -42.41 -19.50
N ASP A 2 -26.14 -43.47 -19.02
CA ASP A 2 -26.51 -44.39 -17.94
C ASP A 2 -25.30 -44.86 -17.12
N LEU A 3 -25.59 -45.10 -15.84
CA LEU A 3 -24.74 -45.72 -14.83
C LEU A 3 -24.75 -47.25 -14.99
N ILE A 4 -23.60 -47.90 -14.82
CA ILE A 4 -23.56 -49.27 -14.29
C ILE A 4 -22.51 -49.35 -13.16
N THR A 5 -23.03 -49.50 -11.96
CA THR A 5 -22.38 -49.92 -10.71
C THR A 5 -22.24 -51.44 -10.68
N LYS A 6 -21.12 -51.96 -10.15
CA LYS A 6 -21.14 -53.22 -9.39
C LYS A 6 -20.03 -53.29 -8.33
N LYS A 7 -20.44 -53.82 -7.19
CA LYS A 7 -19.85 -53.85 -5.85
C LYS A 7 -18.72 -54.87 -5.67
N SER A 8 -18.03 -54.64 -4.57
CA SER A 8 -16.91 -55.30 -3.88
C SER A 8 -17.23 -56.58 -3.09
N SER A 9 -16.15 -57.12 -2.46
CA SER A 9 -15.98 -58.10 -1.36
C SER A 9 -15.38 -59.45 -1.82
N SER A 10 -14.40 -60.11 -1.17
CA SER A 10 -13.88 -60.11 0.22
C SER A 10 -12.53 -60.90 0.24
N THR A 11 -11.41 -60.36 0.76
CA THR A 11 -10.71 -60.60 2.06
C THR A 11 -10.17 -62.01 2.37
N ASN A 12 -8.86 -62.11 2.70
CA ASN A 12 -8.34 -62.64 3.98
C ASN A 12 -6.78 -62.53 4.07
N THR A 13 -6.23 -61.77 5.05
CA THR A 13 -5.51 -62.18 6.30
C THR A 13 -4.08 -62.73 6.07
N ASN A 14 -3.02 -62.44 6.84
CA ASN A 14 -2.79 -61.83 8.15
C ASN A 14 -1.28 -61.51 8.31
N SER A 15 -1.00 -60.50 9.14
CA SER A 15 0.09 -60.26 10.15
C SER A 15 1.29 -61.25 10.26
N ASP A 16 2.55 -60.88 10.58
CA ASP A 16 3.10 -60.10 11.72
C ASP A 16 4.65 -59.87 11.59
N PRO A 17 5.34 -59.15 12.52
CA PRO A 17 6.52 -58.31 12.27
C PRO A 17 7.88 -58.89 12.77
N VAL A 18 9.00 -58.32 12.29
CA VAL A 18 10.35 -58.57 12.85
C VAL A 18 11.20 -57.29 12.87
N ALA A 19 11.77 -57.00 14.04
CA ALA A 19 12.73 -55.94 14.34
C ALA A 19 14.16 -56.30 13.87
N PHE A 20 15.01 -55.31 13.61
CA PHE A 20 16.47 -55.49 13.64
C PHE A 20 17.22 -54.23 14.10
N SER A 21 18.30 -54.51 14.83
CA SER A 21 19.18 -53.63 15.60
C SER A 21 20.55 -53.36 14.92
N SER A 22 21.13 -52.20 15.22
CA SER A 22 22.54 -51.87 15.52
C SER A 22 23.73 -52.21 14.60
N SER A 23 24.56 -51.20 14.27
CA SER A 23 26.06 -51.15 14.39
C SER A 23 26.60 -49.79 13.83
N SER A 24 27.07 -48.86 14.66
CA SER A 24 28.47 -48.55 15.11
C SER A 24 29.38 -47.81 14.09
N SER A 25 29.56 -46.47 14.21
CA SER A 25 30.79 -45.75 14.73
C SER A 25 31.79 -45.34 13.61
N PRO A 26 32.65 -44.29 13.73
CA PRO A 26 33.21 -43.70 14.95
C PRO A 26 33.25 -42.16 15.06
N THR A 27 33.43 -41.71 16.29
CA THR A 27 33.75 -40.36 16.75
C THR A 27 35.27 -40.10 16.70
N SER A 28 35.67 -38.92 16.23
CA SER A 28 37.02 -38.38 16.48
C SER A 28 36.90 -37.08 17.29
N LYS A 29 37.63 -37.05 18.40
CA LYS A 29 37.82 -35.88 19.26
C LYS A 29 38.84 -34.96 18.58
N ASN A 30 38.58 -33.66 18.57
CA ASN A 30 39.65 -32.68 18.77
C ASN A 30 39.10 -31.44 19.48
N SER A 31 39.61 -31.27 20.68
CA SER A 31 39.55 -30.09 21.53
C SER A 31 40.23 -28.90 20.87
N PHE A 32 39.58 -27.74 20.87
CA PHE A 32 40.28 -26.46 20.78
C PHE A 32 39.98 -25.61 22.02
N THR A 33 41.07 -25.36 22.71
CA THR A 33 41.29 -24.55 23.90
C THR A 33 40.96 -23.08 23.67
N VAL A 34 40.22 -22.48 24.60
CA VAL A 34 40.15 -21.02 24.76
C VAL A 34 41.44 -20.60 25.47
N SER A 35 42.40 -20.11 24.70
CA SER A 35 43.60 -19.47 25.23
C SER A 35 43.35 -17.98 25.40
N SER A 36 43.25 -17.56 26.66
CA SER A 36 43.46 -16.20 27.11
C SER A 36 44.90 -15.77 26.85
N SER A 37 45.11 -14.71 26.07
CA SER A 37 46.38 -14.00 25.98
C SER A 37 46.16 -12.51 26.20
N SER A 38 46.60 -12.04 27.35
CA SER A 38 46.80 -10.65 27.72
C SER A 38 48.12 -10.14 27.15
N ALA A 39 48.08 -8.97 26.49
CA ALA A 39 49.17 -8.04 26.18
C ALA A 39 48.68 -7.13 25.03
N LEU A 40 48.88 -5.82 24.96
CA LEU A 40 49.63 -4.88 25.79
C LEU A 40 49.08 -3.48 25.43
N SER A 41 49.01 -2.61 26.43
CA SER A 41 48.75 -1.18 26.29
C SER A 41 49.79 -0.51 25.39
N SER A 42 49.32 0.15 24.32
CA SER A 42 50.07 1.22 23.68
C SER A 42 49.09 2.29 23.21
N ALA A 43 48.94 3.32 24.04
CA ALA A 43 48.33 4.58 23.69
C ALA A 43 49.13 5.23 22.55
N ASN A 44 48.49 5.48 21.41
CA ASN A 44 48.97 6.45 20.45
C ASN A 44 47.86 7.46 20.17
N MET A 45 48.17 8.70 20.57
CA MET A 45 47.43 9.93 20.32
C MET A 45 47.06 10.05 18.84
N TYR A 46 45.77 10.13 18.55
CA TYR A 46 45.30 10.78 17.33
C TYR A 46 44.89 12.22 17.69
N PRO A 47 45.38 13.23 16.97
CA PRO A 47 45.07 14.62 17.28
C PRO A 47 43.61 14.93 16.95
N SER A 48 42.93 15.51 17.93
CA SER A 48 41.62 16.15 17.79
C SER A 48 41.68 17.25 16.74
N PHE A 49 41.15 16.98 15.54
CA PHE A 49 40.92 18.02 14.54
C PHE A 49 39.53 18.64 14.74
N ASN A 50 39.56 19.92 15.10
CA ASN A 50 38.44 20.84 15.20
C ASN A 50 37.48 20.70 14.01
N SER A 51 36.21 20.49 14.30
CA SER A 51 35.10 20.60 13.36
C SER A 51 34.94 22.07 12.92
N ARG A 52 35.65 22.45 11.85
CA ARG A 52 35.24 23.61 11.07
C ARG A 52 34.03 23.20 10.23
N SER A 53 32.88 23.71 10.65
CA SER A 53 31.66 23.89 9.86
C SER A 53 32.01 24.23 8.40
N LEU A 54 31.96 23.22 7.54
CA LEU A 54 31.85 23.40 6.10
C LEU A 54 30.36 23.50 5.82
N SER A 55 29.92 24.72 5.53
CA SER A 55 28.55 25.03 5.16
C SER A 55 28.08 24.07 4.08
N SER A 56 27.02 23.35 4.39
CA SER A 56 26.20 22.62 3.44
C SER A 56 25.75 23.60 2.37
N LYS A 57 26.46 23.64 1.25
CA LYS A 57 25.93 24.26 0.04
C LYS A 57 24.68 23.47 -0.33
N ASN A 58 23.54 24.09 -0.05
CA ASN A 58 22.22 23.67 -0.46
C ASN A 58 22.29 23.27 -1.94
N LEU A 59 22.25 21.97 -2.24
CA LEU A 59 21.70 21.51 -3.51
C LEU A 59 20.24 21.95 -3.48
N THR A 60 19.94 23.03 -4.17
CA THR A 60 18.57 23.43 -4.45
C THR A 60 17.89 22.28 -5.17
N ALA A 61 16.97 21.59 -4.48
CA ALA A 61 16.04 20.67 -5.10
C ALA A 61 15.40 21.41 -6.28
N SER A 62 15.61 20.93 -7.51
CA SER A 62 14.87 21.43 -8.66
C SER A 62 13.39 21.28 -8.31
N LYS A 63 12.68 22.40 -8.19
CA LYS A 63 11.24 22.37 -7.89
C LYS A 63 10.56 21.59 -9.01
N PHE A 64 9.99 20.44 -8.67
CA PHE A 64 9.14 19.66 -9.55
C PHE A 64 8.09 20.58 -10.17
N GLN A 65 7.99 20.59 -11.50
CA GLN A 65 6.99 21.38 -12.21
C GLN A 65 5.90 20.44 -12.76
N PRO A 66 4.66 20.52 -12.26
CA PRO A 66 3.58 19.66 -12.74
C PRO A 66 3.19 20.04 -14.17
N LYS A 67 2.94 19.02 -15.01
CA LYS A 67 2.45 19.19 -16.38
C LYS A 67 0.93 19.32 -16.34
N ILE A 68 0.44 20.55 -16.25
CA ILE A 68 -0.99 20.85 -16.11
C ILE A 68 -1.52 21.43 -17.42
N VAL A 69 -2.58 20.83 -17.96
CA VAL A 69 -3.32 21.34 -19.12
C VAL A 69 -4.72 21.74 -18.65
N LYS A 70 -5.07 23.03 -18.82
CA LYS A 70 -6.39 23.56 -18.47
C LYS A 70 -7.29 23.58 -19.70
N GLY A 71 -8.58 23.35 -19.49
CA GLY A 71 -9.62 23.42 -20.52
C GLY A 71 -10.90 24.04 -19.99
N ASP A 72 -11.93 24.07 -20.83
CA ASP A 72 -13.20 24.72 -20.52
C ASP A 72 -13.94 24.07 -19.36
N GLY A 73 -14.73 24.88 -18.64
CA GLY A 73 -15.58 24.39 -17.55
C GLY A 73 -14.80 23.89 -16.33
N GLY A 74 -13.63 24.45 -16.06
CA GLY A 74 -12.77 24.06 -14.94
C GLY A 74 -12.11 22.69 -15.12
N TYR A 75 -11.95 22.24 -16.36
CA TYR A 75 -11.21 21.01 -16.68
C TYR A 75 -9.72 21.21 -16.43
N VAL A 76 -9.11 20.29 -15.68
CA VAL A 76 -7.68 20.29 -15.39
C VAL A 76 -7.13 18.89 -15.61
N LEU A 77 -6.36 18.69 -16.69
CA LEU A 77 -5.58 17.48 -16.88
C LEU A 77 -4.24 17.62 -16.17
N GLU A 78 -4.05 16.84 -15.12
CA GLU A 78 -2.74 16.62 -14.51
C GLU A 78 -2.05 15.50 -15.29
N ASP A 79 -1.28 15.90 -16.29
CA ASP A 79 -0.67 14.98 -17.23
C ASP A 79 0.64 14.39 -16.69
N VAL A 80 1.00 13.24 -17.23
CA VAL A 80 2.25 12.56 -16.93
C VAL A 80 3.36 13.00 -17.90
N PRO A 81 4.62 13.03 -17.44
CA PRO A 81 5.74 13.32 -18.32
C PRO A 81 5.89 12.30 -19.45
N HIS A 82 6.42 12.79 -20.56
CA HIS A 82 6.70 12.02 -21.76
C HIS A 82 8.09 12.36 -22.28
N PHE A 83 8.76 11.45 -22.99
CA PHE A 83 10.13 11.70 -23.50
C PHE A 83 10.25 12.97 -24.35
N THR A 84 9.21 13.28 -25.13
CA THR A 84 9.14 14.51 -25.94
C THR A 84 9.20 15.81 -25.12
N ASP A 85 8.99 15.74 -23.80
CA ASP A 85 8.99 16.91 -22.94
C ASP A 85 10.42 17.37 -22.58
N TYR A 86 11.44 16.52 -22.73
CA TYR A 86 12.81 16.85 -22.29
C TYR A 86 13.94 16.24 -23.11
N ILE A 87 13.66 15.32 -24.04
CA ILE A 87 14.66 14.82 -24.99
C ILE A 87 14.46 15.57 -26.31
N SER A 88 15.55 16.13 -26.85
CA SER A 88 15.55 16.94 -28.06
C SER A 88 15.03 16.14 -29.26
N ALA A 89 14.32 16.80 -30.19
CA ALA A 89 14.00 16.19 -31.48
C ALA A 89 15.26 15.82 -32.28
N ASP A 90 16.37 16.54 -32.05
CA ASP A 90 17.67 16.28 -32.66
C ASP A 90 18.38 15.02 -32.12
N ASP A 91 17.94 14.47 -30.99
CA ASP A 91 18.47 13.22 -30.38
C ASP A 91 17.78 11.95 -30.93
N ASP A 92 17.20 12.03 -32.14
CA ASP A 92 16.66 10.89 -32.91
C ASP A 92 15.55 10.13 -32.15
N LEU A 93 14.57 10.88 -31.64
CA LEU A 93 13.44 10.33 -30.88
C LEU A 93 12.44 9.61 -31.79
N ARG A 94 12.82 8.41 -32.25
CA ARG A 94 12.05 7.58 -33.18
C ARG A 94 10.78 7.05 -32.56
N THR A 95 9.77 6.90 -33.40
CA THR A 95 8.52 6.21 -33.08
C THR A 95 8.35 5.00 -33.98
N TYR A 96 7.75 3.96 -33.44
CA TYR A 96 7.51 2.69 -34.12
C TYR A 96 6.01 2.36 -34.06
N PRO A 97 5.45 1.66 -35.06
CA PRO A 97 4.11 1.10 -34.92
C PRO A 97 4.09 0.13 -33.75
N ASN A 98 3.00 0.13 -32.98
CA ASN A 98 2.91 -0.75 -31.83
C ASN A 98 2.80 -2.22 -32.29
N PRO A 99 3.68 -3.16 -31.87
CA PRO A 99 3.66 -4.57 -32.31
C PRO A 99 2.34 -5.30 -32.08
N LEU A 100 1.61 -4.78 -31.10
CA LEU A 100 0.25 -5.11 -30.75
C LEU A 100 -0.74 -5.05 -31.93
N GLN A 101 -0.51 -4.22 -32.97
CA GLN A 101 -1.34 -4.15 -34.18
C GLN A 101 -1.48 -5.51 -34.87
N ASP A 102 -0.41 -6.32 -34.81
CA ASP A 102 -0.35 -7.63 -35.46
C ASP A 102 -0.62 -8.78 -34.47
N ASN A 103 -1.00 -8.48 -33.23
CA ASN A 103 -1.17 -9.49 -32.19
C ASN A 103 -2.54 -10.19 -32.33
N PRO A 104 -2.58 -11.53 -32.54
CA PRO A 104 -3.82 -12.27 -32.74
C PRO A 104 -4.84 -12.14 -31.60
N ALA A 105 -4.37 -11.94 -30.36
CA ALA A 105 -5.25 -11.78 -29.20
C ALA A 105 -6.13 -10.52 -29.27
N TYR A 106 -5.72 -9.54 -30.07
CA TYR A 106 -6.40 -8.25 -30.22
C TYR A 106 -7.15 -8.09 -31.55
N ALA A 107 -7.09 -9.08 -32.44
CA ALA A 107 -7.72 -9.03 -33.76
C ALA A 107 -9.26 -8.85 -33.71
N VAL A 108 -9.92 -9.21 -32.61
CA VAL A 108 -11.38 -9.09 -32.42
C VAL A 108 -11.80 -7.78 -31.74
N VAL A 109 -10.86 -6.94 -31.30
CA VAL A 109 -11.14 -5.74 -30.51
C VAL A 109 -11.44 -4.56 -31.44
N LYS A 110 -12.66 -4.01 -31.36
CA LYS A 110 -13.13 -2.91 -32.23
C LYS A 110 -12.35 -1.60 -32.08
N GLN A 111 -11.97 -1.26 -30.85
CA GLN A 111 -11.15 -0.09 -30.54
C GLN A 111 -9.95 -0.59 -29.75
N TYR A 112 -8.84 -0.74 -30.46
CA TYR A 112 -7.69 -1.41 -29.91
C TYR A 112 -6.79 -0.48 -29.08
N PHE A 113 -6.54 0.71 -29.61
CA PHE A 113 -5.72 1.72 -28.96
C PHE A 113 -6.56 2.71 -28.17
N VAL A 114 -5.98 3.15 -27.06
CA VAL A 114 -6.50 4.26 -26.27
C VAL A 114 -6.07 5.56 -26.93
N ASP A 115 -7.01 6.47 -27.11
CA ASP A 115 -6.76 7.77 -27.71
C ASP A 115 -5.81 8.61 -26.83
N VAL A 116 -5.03 9.48 -27.46
CA VAL A 116 -4.15 10.41 -26.74
C VAL A 116 -4.93 11.49 -26.00
N ASP A 117 -6.20 11.72 -26.31
CA ASP A 117 -7.04 12.69 -25.59
C ASP A 117 -7.96 12.03 -24.55
N ASP A 118 -7.93 10.69 -24.44
CA ASP A 118 -8.71 9.97 -23.44
C ASP A 118 -8.22 10.30 -22.02
N THR A 119 -9.14 10.83 -21.21
CA THR A 119 -8.89 11.14 -19.79
C THR A 119 -9.92 10.50 -18.87
N VAL A 120 -9.50 10.31 -17.62
CA VAL A 120 -10.28 9.71 -16.53
C VAL A 120 -10.46 10.78 -15.46
N ALA A 121 -11.71 11.15 -15.18
CA ALA A 121 -12.03 12.13 -14.15
C ALA A 121 -11.69 11.58 -12.76
N GLN A 122 -11.12 12.42 -11.89
CA GLN A 122 -10.90 12.10 -10.47
C GLN A 122 -12.23 12.11 -9.69
N GLN A 123 -13.13 13.03 -10.01
CA GLN A 123 -14.49 13.07 -9.47
C GLN A 123 -15.52 12.95 -10.59
N THR A 124 -16.35 11.91 -10.50
CA THR A 124 -17.44 11.64 -11.44
C THR A 124 -18.79 12.14 -10.94
N VAL A 125 -18.93 12.38 -9.64
CA VAL A 125 -20.13 12.97 -9.04
C VAL A 125 -20.00 14.49 -9.07
N GLN A 126 -20.85 15.15 -9.86
CA GLN A 126 -20.83 16.60 -10.04
C GLN A 126 -22.25 17.18 -9.87
N THR A 127 -22.33 18.42 -9.39
CA THR A 127 -23.57 19.20 -9.37
C THR A 127 -23.60 20.14 -10.58
N ARG A 128 -24.76 20.75 -10.87
CA ARG A 128 -24.93 21.66 -12.02
C ARG A 128 -23.93 22.81 -12.07
N THR A 129 -23.40 23.23 -10.91
CA THR A 129 -22.47 24.34 -10.77
C THR A 129 -21.03 23.89 -10.48
N SER A 130 -20.79 22.59 -10.39
CA SER A 130 -19.46 22.05 -10.12
C SER A 130 -18.56 22.19 -11.35
N GLU A 131 -17.30 22.54 -11.13
CA GLU A 131 -16.27 22.43 -12.15
C GLU A 131 -16.02 20.97 -12.52
N ARG A 132 -15.56 20.72 -13.75
CA ARG A 132 -15.19 19.37 -14.21
C ARG A 132 -14.04 18.79 -13.37
N GLY A 133 -13.16 19.64 -12.86
CA GLY A 133 -12.12 19.28 -11.92
C GLY A 133 -10.95 18.54 -12.57
N ILE A 134 -10.26 17.74 -11.75
CA ILE A 134 -9.02 17.08 -12.11
C ILE A 134 -9.27 15.80 -12.89
N HIS A 135 -8.50 15.62 -13.95
CA HIS A 135 -8.49 14.46 -14.83
C HIS A 135 -7.07 13.91 -14.96
N PHE A 136 -6.98 12.60 -15.17
CA PHE A 136 -5.74 11.89 -15.44
C PHE A 136 -5.77 11.24 -16.82
N ARG A 137 -4.60 11.03 -17.41
CA ARG A 137 -4.50 10.36 -18.70
C ARG A 137 -4.93 8.90 -18.59
N ARG A 138 -5.80 8.42 -19.49
CA ARG A 138 -6.23 7.02 -19.49
C ARG A 138 -5.07 6.08 -19.84
N ALA A 139 -4.90 5.03 -19.05
CA ALA A 139 -3.88 4.01 -19.30
C ALA A 139 -4.31 3.05 -20.43
N GLY A 140 -3.34 2.50 -21.15
CA GLY A 140 -3.56 1.51 -22.20
C GLY A 140 -2.59 1.63 -23.38
N PRO A 141 -2.68 0.73 -24.35
CA PRO A 141 -1.79 0.73 -25.51
C PRO A 141 -2.04 1.95 -26.40
N ARG A 142 -0.96 2.50 -26.96
CA ARG A 142 -1.00 3.59 -27.96
C ARG A 142 -0.67 3.04 -29.34
N GLU A 143 -1.09 3.73 -30.39
CA GLU A 143 -0.82 3.30 -31.77
C GLU A 143 0.68 3.30 -32.09
N LYS A 144 1.42 4.26 -31.51
CA LYS A 144 2.87 4.40 -31.65
C LYS A 144 3.57 4.16 -30.31
N VAL A 145 4.74 3.55 -30.39
CA VAL A 145 5.65 3.29 -29.27
C VAL A 145 7.00 3.98 -29.51
N TYR A 146 7.76 4.19 -28.44
CA TYR A 146 9.05 4.90 -28.46
C TYR A 146 10.24 3.97 -28.20
N PHE A 147 9.98 2.66 -28.12
CA PHE A 147 10.97 1.61 -28.01
C PHE A 147 10.68 0.54 -29.05
N GLU A 148 11.71 0.13 -29.78
CA GLU A 148 11.67 -1.10 -30.56
C GLU A 148 11.87 -2.31 -29.61
N SER A 149 11.24 -3.44 -29.91
CA SER A 149 11.20 -4.63 -29.06
C SER A 149 12.58 -5.08 -28.56
N ASP A 150 13.56 -5.07 -29.46
CA ASP A 150 14.93 -5.51 -29.31
C ASP A 150 15.85 -4.45 -28.67
N GLU A 151 15.44 -3.18 -28.69
CA GLU A 151 16.08 -2.11 -27.92
C GLU A 151 15.74 -2.20 -26.43
N VAL A 152 14.59 -2.76 -26.06
CA VAL A 152 14.12 -2.79 -24.66
C VAL A 152 15.08 -3.59 -23.79
N HIS A 153 15.56 -2.94 -22.73
CA HIS A 153 16.27 -3.55 -21.62
C HIS A 153 15.61 -3.10 -20.32
N ALA A 154 14.72 -3.94 -19.81
CA ALA A 154 13.87 -3.63 -18.67
C ALA A 154 14.44 -4.20 -17.37
N CYS A 155 14.21 -3.50 -16.26
CA CYS A 155 14.42 -4.04 -14.93
C CYS A 155 13.20 -3.87 -14.03
N ILE A 156 12.99 -4.84 -13.13
CA ILE A 156 11.90 -4.85 -12.15
C ILE A 156 12.51 -4.91 -10.75
N VAL A 157 12.02 -4.09 -9.82
CA VAL A 157 12.46 -4.09 -8.43
C VAL A 157 11.27 -4.06 -7.47
N THR A 158 11.33 -4.85 -6.39
CA THR A 158 10.32 -4.86 -5.31
C THR A 158 10.88 -4.34 -4.00
N CYS A 159 10.28 -3.30 -3.44
CA CYS A 159 10.73 -2.62 -2.22
C CYS A 159 9.66 -2.61 -1.11
N GLY A 160 10.12 -2.48 0.14
CA GLY A 160 9.27 -2.34 1.32
C GLY A 160 8.77 -3.67 1.89
N GLY A 161 7.64 -3.64 2.59
CA GLY A 161 7.05 -4.86 3.16
C GLY A 161 6.21 -5.65 2.14
N LEU A 162 6.07 -6.96 2.36
CA LEU A 162 5.31 -7.87 1.50
C LEU A 162 3.83 -7.48 1.39
N CYS A 163 3.23 -7.84 0.26
CA CYS A 163 1.81 -7.68 -0.07
C CYS A 163 1.41 -8.83 -1.00
N PRO A 164 0.21 -9.42 -0.86
CA PRO A 164 -0.31 -10.35 -1.87
C PRO A 164 -0.30 -9.69 -3.25
N GLY A 165 -0.01 -10.46 -4.30
CA GLY A 165 0.02 -9.97 -5.70
C GLY A 165 1.37 -9.49 -6.22
N LEU A 166 2.40 -9.34 -5.38
CA LEU A 166 3.75 -8.95 -5.82
C LEU A 166 4.31 -9.82 -6.95
N ASN A 167 4.25 -11.15 -6.79
CA ASN A 167 4.69 -12.08 -7.83
C ASN A 167 3.80 -12.04 -9.08
N THR A 168 2.50 -11.78 -8.93
CA THR A 168 1.58 -11.61 -10.07
C THR A 168 1.99 -10.39 -10.88
N VAL A 169 2.24 -9.24 -10.25
CA VAL A 169 2.74 -8.04 -10.95
C VAL A 169 4.05 -8.31 -11.68
N ILE A 170 5.03 -8.96 -11.05
CA ILE A 170 6.30 -9.32 -11.70
C ILE A 170 6.05 -10.19 -12.94
N ARG A 171 5.23 -11.24 -12.79
CA ARG A 171 4.89 -12.16 -13.88
C ARG A 171 4.26 -11.41 -15.05
N GLU A 172 3.28 -10.57 -14.77
CA GLU A 172 2.49 -9.89 -15.81
C GLU A 172 3.28 -8.79 -16.53
N ILE A 173 4.24 -8.13 -15.87
CA ILE A 173 5.20 -7.24 -16.55
C ILE A 173 6.08 -8.06 -17.49
N VAL A 174 6.65 -9.17 -17.02
CA VAL A 174 7.54 -10.02 -17.82
C VAL A 174 6.81 -10.61 -19.03
N CYS A 175 5.63 -11.19 -18.80
CA CYS A 175 4.77 -11.73 -19.85
C CYS A 175 4.28 -10.64 -20.80
N GLY A 176 3.95 -9.45 -20.30
CA GLY A 176 3.53 -8.33 -21.12
C GLY A 176 4.63 -7.84 -22.06
N LEU A 177 5.82 -7.57 -21.52
CA LEU A 177 6.98 -7.19 -22.32
C LEU A 177 7.32 -8.27 -23.37
N TYR A 178 7.34 -9.53 -22.97
CA TYR A 178 7.73 -10.63 -23.85
C TYR A 178 6.69 -10.95 -24.93
N HIS A 179 5.43 -11.20 -24.53
CA HIS A 179 4.39 -11.71 -25.45
C HIS A 179 3.66 -10.62 -26.21
N MET A 180 3.50 -9.41 -25.62
CA MET A 180 2.81 -8.30 -26.29
C MET A 180 3.77 -7.46 -27.12
N TYR A 181 4.99 -7.27 -26.63
CA TYR A 181 5.96 -6.33 -27.20
C TYR A 181 7.26 -6.98 -27.69
N GLY A 182 7.40 -8.31 -27.65
CA GLY A 182 8.60 -8.99 -28.14
C GLY A 182 9.90 -8.69 -27.39
N ALA A 183 9.84 -7.97 -26.26
CA ALA A 183 11.00 -7.58 -25.48
C ALA A 183 11.50 -8.74 -24.61
N THR A 184 12.76 -9.15 -24.84
CA THR A 184 13.33 -10.36 -24.23
C THR A 184 14.35 -10.09 -23.12
N ARG A 185 14.94 -8.90 -23.07
CA ARG A 185 15.98 -8.52 -22.09
C ARG A 185 15.35 -7.92 -20.84
N ILE A 186 14.94 -8.78 -19.91
CA ILE A 186 14.27 -8.36 -18.67
C ILE A 186 15.05 -8.88 -17.47
N LEU A 187 15.36 -7.98 -16.54
CA LEU A 187 16.12 -8.27 -15.31
C LEU A 187 15.28 -8.02 -14.07
N GLY A 188 15.45 -8.87 -13.06
CA GLY A 188 14.98 -8.61 -11.69
C GLY A 188 16.13 -8.08 -10.84
N ILE A 189 15.91 -7.01 -10.10
CA ILE A 189 16.88 -6.44 -9.14
C ILE A 189 16.60 -7.06 -7.77
N GLU A 190 17.58 -7.77 -7.21
CA GLU A 190 17.39 -8.51 -5.97
C GLU A 190 17.52 -7.64 -4.72
N GLY A 191 16.62 -7.82 -3.75
CA GLY A 191 16.74 -7.19 -2.43
C GLY A 191 16.48 -5.68 -2.42
N GLY A 192 15.51 -5.21 -3.21
CA GLY A 192 15.08 -3.81 -3.23
C GLY A 192 16.12 -2.86 -3.82
N TYR A 193 16.10 -1.59 -3.41
CA TYR A 193 17.02 -0.57 -3.99
C TYR A 193 18.51 -0.88 -3.79
N ARG A 194 18.87 -1.62 -2.73
CA ARG A 194 20.25 -2.04 -2.48
C ARG A 194 20.78 -2.97 -3.58
N GLY A 195 19.89 -3.66 -4.28
CA GLY A 195 20.22 -4.52 -5.42
C GLY A 195 20.83 -3.79 -6.60
N PHE A 196 20.68 -2.46 -6.71
CA PHE A 196 21.36 -1.68 -7.74
C PHE A 196 22.86 -1.53 -7.46
N TYR A 197 23.29 -1.61 -6.20
CA TYR A 197 24.67 -1.32 -5.79
C TYR A 197 25.63 -2.46 -6.11
N ALA A 198 25.14 -3.70 -6.01
CA ALA A 198 25.85 -4.89 -6.42
C ALA A 198 25.26 -5.35 -7.77
N ARG A 199 26.01 -6.09 -8.59
CA ARG A 199 25.47 -6.67 -9.84
C ARG A 199 24.50 -7.84 -9.58
N ASN A 200 23.66 -7.72 -8.56
CA ASN A 200 22.71 -8.73 -8.08
C ASN A 200 21.43 -8.63 -8.91
N THR A 201 21.48 -9.22 -10.10
CA THR A 201 20.35 -9.31 -11.01
C THR A 201 20.07 -10.74 -11.41
N VAL A 202 18.78 -11.06 -11.54
CA VAL A 202 18.31 -12.34 -12.05
C VAL A 202 17.66 -12.14 -13.43
N PRO A 203 17.94 -12.97 -14.44
CA PRO A 203 17.24 -12.90 -15.71
C PRO A 203 15.79 -13.35 -15.53
N LEU A 204 14.83 -12.56 -16.02
CA LEU A 204 13.41 -12.87 -15.96
C LEU A 204 12.91 -13.25 -17.35
N THR A 205 12.34 -14.45 -17.47
CA THR A 205 11.73 -14.97 -18.69
C THR A 205 10.35 -15.54 -18.37
N PRO A 206 9.44 -15.68 -19.35
CA PRO A 206 8.15 -16.33 -19.13
C PRO A 206 8.25 -17.68 -18.42
N LYS A 207 9.30 -18.46 -18.71
CA LYS A 207 9.59 -19.73 -18.05
C LYS A 207 9.93 -19.56 -16.57
N VAL A 208 10.73 -18.56 -16.21
CA VAL A 208 11.11 -18.27 -14.82
C VAL A 208 9.90 -17.79 -14.00
N VAL A 209 9.00 -17.01 -14.62
CA VAL A 209 7.84 -16.42 -13.92
C VAL A 209 6.55 -17.24 -14.04
N ASN A 210 6.56 -18.40 -14.70
CA ASN A 210 5.34 -19.11 -15.07
C ASN A 210 4.35 -19.31 -13.91
N ASP A 211 4.86 -19.79 -12.77
CA ASP A 211 4.05 -20.19 -11.61
C ASP A 211 4.19 -19.29 -10.38
N ILE A 212 4.94 -18.19 -10.48
CA ILE A 212 5.24 -17.37 -9.30
C ILE A 212 3.98 -16.71 -8.72
N HIS A 213 2.98 -16.42 -9.54
CA HIS A 213 1.67 -15.87 -9.13
C HIS A 213 0.90 -16.77 -8.14
N LYS A 214 1.22 -18.08 -8.10
CA LYS A 214 0.61 -19.04 -7.16
C LYS A 214 1.23 -18.98 -5.76
N ARG A 215 2.27 -18.17 -5.57
CA ARG A 215 3.04 -18.05 -4.34
C ARG A 215 2.93 -16.62 -3.82
N GLY A 216 2.77 -16.46 -2.51
CA GLY A 216 2.93 -15.15 -1.88
C GLY A 216 4.39 -14.69 -1.81
N GLY A 217 4.59 -13.48 -1.31
CA GLY A 217 5.89 -12.82 -1.27
C GLY A 217 6.37 -12.34 -2.63
N THR A 218 7.70 -12.22 -2.80
CA THR A 218 8.35 -11.80 -4.05
C THR A 218 9.56 -12.69 -4.35
N ILE A 219 9.70 -13.16 -5.58
CA ILE A 219 10.87 -13.94 -6.02
C ILE A 219 12.17 -13.12 -6.06
N LEU A 220 12.07 -11.78 -6.08
CA LEU A 220 13.23 -10.88 -6.13
C LEU A 220 13.78 -10.57 -4.73
N GLY A 221 13.09 -11.02 -3.67
CA GLY A 221 13.30 -10.49 -2.34
C GLY A 221 12.94 -9.01 -2.24
N THR A 222 13.06 -8.44 -1.04
CA THR A 222 12.75 -7.03 -0.83
C THR A 222 13.56 -6.45 0.33
N SER A 223 13.68 -5.14 0.38
CA SER A 223 14.33 -4.43 1.48
C SER A 223 13.58 -3.15 1.84
N ARG A 224 13.79 -2.70 3.09
CA ARG A 224 13.50 -1.33 3.52
C ARG A 224 14.77 -0.48 3.40
N GLY A 225 14.60 0.81 3.12
CA GLY A 225 15.68 1.78 2.98
C GLY A 225 16.63 1.48 1.82
N GLY A 226 17.84 2.03 1.91
CA GLY A 226 18.91 1.82 0.92
C GLY A 226 18.61 2.49 -0.42
N HIS A 227 18.04 3.69 -0.39
CA HIS A 227 17.89 4.54 -1.57
C HIS A 227 19.13 5.45 -1.68
N ASP A 228 19.81 5.39 -2.83
CA ASP A 228 20.91 6.28 -3.18
C ASP A 228 20.74 6.59 -4.67
N THR A 229 20.21 7.77 -4.98
CA THR A 229 19.78 8.15 -6.33
C THR A 229 20.92 8.05 -7.31
N SER A 230 22.10 8.58 -6.97
CA SER A 230 23.27 8.57 -7.85
C SER A 230 23.68 7.15 -8.19
N LYS A 231 23.86 6.27 -7.19
CA LYS A 231 24.24 4.87 -7.44
C LYS A 231 23.20 4.11 -8.24
N ILE A 232 21.92 4.36 -8.01
CA ILE A 232 20.83 3.70 -8.75
C ILE A 232 20.86 4.13 -10.22
N VAL A 233 20.93 5.44 -10.49
CA VAL A 233 20.94 5.96 -11.87
C VAL A 233 22.24 5.61 -12.60
N ASP A 234 23.38 5.61 -11.91
CA ASP A 234 24.66 5.12 -12.45
C ASP A 234 24.52 3.64 -12.85
N SER A 235 23.95 2.79 -11.98
CA SER A 235 23.72 1.38 -12.33
C SER A 235 22.72 1.19 -13.47
N ILE A 236 21.71 2.06 -13.62
CA ILE A 236 20.77 2.01 -14.75
C ILE A 236 21.52 2.31 -16.05
N GLN A 237 22.32 3.38 -16.03
CA GLN A 237 23.10 3.84 -17.18
C GLN A 237 24.19 2.83 -17.59
N ASP A 238 24.99 2.35 -16.62
CA ASP A 238 26.10 1.40 -16.85
C ASP A 238 25.63 0.06 -17.43
N ARG A 239 24.39 -0.34 -17.12
CA ARG A 239 23.79 -1.59 -17.63
C ARG A 239 23.00 -1.38 -18.91
N GLY A 240 22.86 -0.13 -19.38
CA GLY A 240 22.01 0.22 -20.52
C GLY A 240 20.56 -0.18 -20.31
N ILE A 241 20.04 -0.02 -19.08
CA ILE A 241 18.62 -0.25 -18.76
C ILE A 241 17.84 0.97 -19.23
N ASN A 242 16.77 0.75 -20.00
CA ASN A 242 15.92 1.82 -20.54
C ASN A 242 14.46 1.76 -20.06
N GLN A 243 14.10 0.74 -19.27
CA GLN A 243 12.82 0.69 -18.57
C GLN A 243 13.00 0.20 -17.13
N VAL A 244 12.42 0.91 -16.17
CA VAL A 244 12.55 0.64 -14.74
C VAL A 244 11.18 0.58 -14.10
N TYR A 245 10.78 -0.63 -13.67
CA TYR A 245 9.51 -0.89 -13.00
C TYR A 245 9.74 -1.02 -11.49
N ILE A 246 9.21 -0.07 -10.73
CA ILE A 246 9.45 0.07 -9.30
C ILE A 246 8.18 -0.25 -8.52
N ILE A 247 8.14 -1.43 -7.90
CA ILE A 247 6.99 -1.91 -7.13
C ILE A 247 7.24 -1.66 -5.64
N GLY A 248 6.42 -0.82 -5.00
CA GLY A 248 6.62 -0.48 -3.59
C GLY A 248 5.64 0.53 -3.03
N GLY A 249 5.67 0.74 -1.71
CA GLY A 249 4.80 1.72 -1.03
C GLY A 249 5.33 3.16 -1.11
N ASP A 250 4.78 4.07 -0.31
CA ASP A 250 5.05 5.52 -0.36
C ASP A 250 6.53 5.89 -0.39
N GLY A 251 7.32 5.36 0.53
CA GLY A 251 8.77 5.63 0.57
C GLY A 251 9.51 5.15 -0.68
N THR A 252 9.00 4.09 -1.33
CA THR A 252 9.52 3.62 -2.62
C THR A 252 9.10 4.57 -3.74
N GLN A 253 7.84 5.02 -3.78
CA GLN A 253 7.38 5.94 -4.83
C GLN A 253 8.04 7.32 -4.73
N LYS A 254 8.33 7.80 -3.51
CA LYS A 254 9.21 8.97 -3.28
C LYS A 254 10.60 8.76 -3.89
N GLY A 255 11.20 7.59 -3.66
CA GLY A 255 12.48 7.22 -4.29
C GLY A 255 12.39 7.16 -5.83
N ALA A 256 11.30 6.60 -6.37
CA ALA A 256 11.06 6.53 -7.82
C ALA A 256 10.95 7.93 -8.45
N SER A 257 10.30 8.88 -7.77
CA SER A 257 10.22 10.28 -8.20
C SER A 257 11.60 10.91 -8.30
N VAL A 258 12.46 10.73 -7.30
CA VAL A 258 13.82 11.29 -7.30
C VAL A 258 14.72 10.61 -8.36
N ILE A 259 14.56 9.30 -8.59
CA ILE A 259 15.23 8.58 -9.69
C ILE A 259 14.82 9.15 -11.04
N TYR A 260 13.53 9.38 -11.25
CA TYR A 260 13.01 9.97 -12.47
C TYR A 260 13.56 11.38 -12.71
N GLU A 261 13.58 12.25 -11.70
CA GLU A 261 14.13 13.60 -11.84
C GLU A 261 15.62 13.58 -12.20
N GLU A 262 16.41 12.67 -11.61
CA GLU A 262 17.82 12.53 -11.95
C GLU A 262 18.03 11.98 -13.38
N ILE A 263 17.21 11.02 -13.82
CA ILE A 263 17.19 10.52 -15.21
C ILE A 263 16.88 11.65 -16.19
N LYS A 264 15.86 12.46 -15.89
CA LYS A 264 15.48 13.63 -16.68
C LYS A 264 16.60 14.66 -16.72
N ARG A 265 17.22 14.95 -15.58
CA ARG A 265 18.37 15.89 -15.48
C ARG A 265 19.56 15.43 -16.32
N ARG A 266 19.78 14.12 -16.44
CA ARG A 266 20.83 13.53 -17.29
C ARG A 266 20.42 13.38 -18.76
N GLY A 267 19.17 13.68 -19.14
CA GLY A 267 18.67 13.53 -20.51
C GLY A 267 18.61 12.08 -20.99
N LEU A 268 18.46 11.11 -20.08
CA LEU A 268 18.47 9.70 -20.44
C LEU A 268 17.10 9.23 -20.95
N LYS A 269 17.08 8.49 -22.06
CA LYS A 269 15.87 7.82 -22.59
C LYS A 269 15.52 6.58 -21.75
N VAL A 270 15.08 6.81 -20.52
CA VAL A 270 14.69 5.74 -19.56
C VAL A 270 13.28 5.97 -19.04
N ALA A 271 12.40 4.99 -19.24
CA ALA A 271 11.05 5.02 -18.67
C ALA A 271 11.09 4.57 -17.21
N VAL A 272 10.70 5.44 -16.28
CA VAL A 272 10.56 5.12 -14.85
C VAL A 272 9.09 5.00 -14.53
N VAL A 273 8.66 3.79 -14.17
CA VAL A 273 7.26 3.48 -13.89
C VAL A 273 7.11 2.95 -12.47
N GLY A 274 6.29 3.60 -11.67
CA GLY A 274 5.94 3.15 -10.33
C GLY A 274 4.69 2.28 -10.33
N ILE A 275 4.72 1.23 -9.51
CA ILE A 275 3.55 0.39 -9.23
C ILE A 275 3.29 0.46 -7.73
N PRO A 276 2.25 1.19 -7.30
CA PRO A 276 2.03 1.49 -5.91
C PRO A 276 1.58 0.24 -5.15
N LYS A 277 2.34 -0.14 -4.12
CA LYS A 277 2.09 -1.31 -3.28
C LYS A 277 1.81 -0.88 -1.85
N THR A 278 0.54 -0.88 -1.48
CA THR A 278 0.08 -0.75 -0.09
C THR A 278 -1.03 -1.76 0.15
N ILE A 279 -1.01 -2.41 1.31
CA ILE A 279 -2.10 -3.31 1.71
C ILE A 279 -3.20 -2.54 2.43
N ASP A 280 -2.88 -1.35 2.95
CA ASP A 280 -3.76 -0.54 3.81
C ASP A 280 -4.78 0.28 2.99
N ASN A 281 -4.68 0.27 1.65
CA ASN A 281 -5.53 1.03 0.73
C ASN A 281 -5.57 2.55 1.01
N ASP A 282 -4.41 3.09 1.33
CA ASP A 282 -4.20 4.46 1.81
C ASP A 282 -3.72 5.45 0.73
N ILE A 283 -3.84 5.10 -0.56
CA ILE A 283 -3.49 6.01 -1.66
C ILE A 283 -4.73 6.76 -2.12
N ALA A 284 -4.75 8.08 -1.89
CA ALA A 284 -5.94 8.92 -2.03
C ALA A 284 -6.55 9.00 -3.44
N ILE A 285 -5.74 8.79 -4.48
CA ILE A 285 -6.18 8.99 -5.87
C ILE A 285 -6.70 7.72 -6.51
N ILE A 286 -6.27 6.56 -6.03
CA ILE A 286 -6.67 5.28 -6.61
C ILE A 286 -7.85 4.70 -5.85
N ASP A 287 -8.77 4.07 -6.56
CA ASP A 287 -9.97 3.46 -5.96
C ASP A 287 -9.60 2.32 -5.00
N ARG A 288 -8.53 1.59 -5.35
CA ARG A 288 -8.07 0.41 -4.63
C ARG A 288 -6.60 0.11 -4.89
N SER A 289 -5.86 -0.32 -3.86
CA SER A 289 -4.51 -0.88 -3.98
C SER A 289 -4.53 -2.41 -4.06
N PHE A 290 -3.58 -3.00 -4.80
CA PHE A 290 -3.58 -4.45 -5.00
C PHE A 290 -3.16 -5.17 -3.72
N GLY A 291 -3.78 -6.32 -3.45
CA GLY A 291 -3.59 -7.10 -2.24
C GLY A 291 -4.53 -6.70 -1.10
N PHE A 292 -5.29 -5.61 -1.23
CA PHE A 292 -6.28 -5.17 -0.23
C PHE A 292 -7.43 -6.17 -0.08
N ASP A 293 -8.02 -6.64 -1.18
CA ASP A 293 -9.14 -7.60 -1.13
C ASP A 293 -8.69 -8.92 -0.51
N THR A 294 -7.50 -9.40 -0.89
CA THR A 294 -6.89 -10.59 -0.30
C THR A 294 -6.65 -10.38 1.20
N ALA A 295 -6.21 -9.19 1.59
CA ALA A 295 -5.98 -8.89 3.00
C ALA A 295 -7.26 -8.92 3.83
N VAL A 296 -8.33 -8.36 3.29
CA VAL A 296 -9.67 -8.38 3.90
C VAL A 296 -10.19 -9.82 4.01
N GLU A 297 -9.97 -10.66 2.99
CA GLU A 297 -10.35 -12.08 3.01
C GLU A 297 -9.59 -12.87 4.09
N GLU A 298 -8.28 -12.72 4.19
CA GLU A 298 -7.48 -13.40 5.23
C GLU A 298 -7.77 -12.85 6.63
N ALA A 299 -8.06 -11.56 6.76
CA ALA A 299 -8.49 -10.95 8.02
C ALA A 299 -9.81 -11.58 8.51
N GLN A 300 -10.77 -11.82 7.61
CA GLN A 300 -12.02 -12.51 7.96
C GLN A 300 -11.76 -13.93 8.48
N ARG A 301 -10.80 -14.68 7.92
CA ARG A 301 -10.47 -16.01 8.45
C ARG A 301 -10.00 -15.95 9.91
N ALA A 302 -9.21 -14.93 10.27
CA ALA A 302 -8.79 -14.71 11.64
C ALA A 302 -9.94 -14.27 12.56
N ILE A 303 -10.83 -13.41 12.07
CA ILE A 303 -12.05 -13.00 12.79
C ILE A 303 -12.97 -14.20 13.06
N ASN A 304 -13.22 -15.03 12.06
CA ASN A 304 -14.07 -16.22 12.21
C ASN A 304 -13.49 -17.20 13.24
N ALA A 305 -12.16 -17.39 13.26
CA ALA A 305 -11.50 -18.19 14.29
C ALA A 305 -11.67 -17.58 15.69
N ALA A 306 -11.51 -16.25 15.82
CA ALA A 306 -11.74 -15.55 17.09
C ALA A 306 -13.19 -15.65 17.56
N HIS A 307 -14.15 -15.57 16.64
CA HIS A 307 -15.57 -15.70 16.93
C HIS A 307 -15.89 -17.09 17.49
N VAL A 308 -15.51 -18.16 16.78
CA VAL A 308 -15.71 -19.55 17.24
C VAL A 308 -15.07 -19.81 18.60
N GLU A 309 -13.84 -19.33 18.81
CA GLU A 309 -13.15 -19.46 20.11
C GLU A 309 -13.86 -18.68 21.23
N SER A 310 -14.39 -17.49 20.93
CA SER A 310 -15.08 -16.65 21.91
C SER A 310 -16.47 -17.20 22.27
N GLU A 311 -17.22 -17.72 21.31
CA GLU A 311 -18.56 -18.30 21.53
C GLU A 311 -18.48 -19.63 22.30
N SER A 312 -17.39 -20.38 22.13
CA SER A 312 -17.21 -21.70 22.75
C SER A 312 -16.95 -21.68 24.26
N ILE A 313 -16.84 -20.50 24.89
CA ILE A 313 -16.53 -20.37 26.32
C ILE A 313 -17.30 -19.21 26.97
N GLU A 314 -17.71 -19.40 28.23
CA GLU A 314 -18.36 -18.34 28.99
C GLU A 314 -17.43 -17.13 29.17
N ASN A 315 -18.00 -15.94 28.95
CA ASN A 315 -17.28 -14.66 28.97
C ASN A 315 -16.04 -14.67 28.05
N GLY A 316 -16.19 -15.30 26.88
CA GLY A 316 -15.15 -15.38 25.87
C GLY A 316 -14.94 -14.07 25.13
N VAL A 317 -13.67 -13.66 24.97
CA VAL A 317 -13.32 -12.45 24.22
C VAL A 317 -12.32 -12.82 23.12
N GLY A 318 -12.73 -12.70 21.86
CA GLY A 318 -11.87 -12.84 20.71
C GLY A 318 -11.29 -11.48 20.32
N LEU A 319 -9.99 -11.27 20.50
CA LEU A 319 -9.30 -10.04 20.09
C LEU A 319 -8.43 -10.31 18.87
N VAL A 320 -8.69 -9.63 17.76
CA VAL A 320 -7.94 -9.75 16.52
C VAL A 320 -7.24 -8.43 16.20
N LYS A 321 -5.90 -8.45 16.17
CA LYS A 321 -5.12 -7.31 15.67
C LYS A 321 -5.01 -7.39 14.16
N LEU A 322 -5.39 -6.34 13.44
CA LEU A 322 -5.25 -6.25 11.99
C LEU A 322 -4.23 -5.18 11.59
N MET A 323 -3.81 -5.26 10.33
CA MET A 323 -3.02 -4.21 9.70
C MET A 323 -3.83 -2.91 9.58
N GLY A 324 -3.12 -1.79 9.53
CA GLY A 324 -3.71 -0.45 9.53
C GLY A 324 -2.87 0.50 10.37
N ARG A 325 -1.69 0.87 9.86
CA ARG A 325 -0.73 1.73 10.57
C ARG A 325 -1.24 3.15 10.75
N HIS A 326 -1.74 3.73 9.66
CA HIS A 326 -2.24 5.10 9.60
C HIS A 326 -3.73 5.13 9.29
N SER A 327 -4.25 4.11 8.63
CA SER A 327 -5.66 4.01 8.26
C SER A 327 -6.29 2.66 8.61
N GLY A 328 -7.59 2.69 8.93
CA GLY A 328 -8.36 1.56 9.41
C GLY A 328 -9.09 0.75 8.33
N PHE A 329 -8.77 0.90 7.04
CA PHE A 329 -9.58 0.31 5.96
C PHE A 329 -9.71 -1.21 6.04
N ILE A 330 -8.62 -1.94 6.32
CA ILE A 330 -8.68 -3.41 6.44
C ILE A 330 -9.62 -3.80 7.60
N ALA A 331 -9.46 -3.16 8.76
CA ALA A 331 -10.30 -3.41 9.92
C ALA A 331 -11.78 -3.10 9.64
N MET A 332 -12.08 -1.95 9.03
CA MET A 332 -13.44 -1.56 8.66
C MET A 332 -14.08 -2.54 7.66
N TYR A 333 -13.38 -2.88 6.58
CA TYR A 333 -13.92 -3.77 5.54
C TYR A 333 -14.03 -5.22 6.03
N ALA A 334 -13.06 -5.72 6.80
CA ALA A 334 -13.12 -7.06 7.37
C ALA A 334 -14.28 -7.20 8.38
N THR A 335 -14.50 -6.18 9.22
CA THR A 335 -15.64 -6.11 10.15
C THR A 335 -16.97 -6.13 9.39
N LEU A 336 -17.13 -5.27 8.38
CA LEU A 336 -18.35 -5.21 7.56
C LEU A 336 -18.64 -6.51 6.81
N ALA A 337 -17.59 -7.22 6.38
CA ALA A 337 -17.72 -8.46 5.62
C ALA A 337 -17.98 -9.69 6.51
N SER A 338 -17.35 -9.79 7.68
CA SER A 338 -17.58 -10.90 8.63
C SER A 338 -18.94 -10.79 9.32
N ARG A 339 -19.34 -9.60 9.77
CA ARG A 339 -20.55 -9.35 10.60
C ARG A 339 -20.55 -10.00 12.00
N ASP A 340 -19.49 -10.72 12.37
CA ASP A 340 -19.36 -11.36 13.70
C ASP A 340 -18.61 -10.47 14.71
N VAL A 341 -18.20 -9.28 14.30
CA VAL A 341 -17.43 -8.34 15.12
C VAL A 341 -18.36 -7.44 15.90
N ASP A 342 -18.17 -7.36 17.22
CA ASP A 342 -18.93 -6.47 18.11
C ASP A 342 -18.29 -5.10 18.25
N CYS A 343 -16.95 -5.02 18.13
CA CYS A 343 -16.22 -3.77 18.26
C CYS A 343 -15.05 -3.68 17.28
N CYS A 344 -15.00 -2.63 16.48
CA CYS A 344 -13.92 -2.29 15.57
C CYS A 344 -13.26 -0.97 16.02
N LEU A 345 -11.96 -1.04 16.31
CA LEU A 345 -11.12 0.08 16.74
C LEU A 345 -10.09 0.39 15.65
N ILE A 346 -10.11 1.64 15.16
CA ILE A 346 -9.26 2.11 14.05
C ILE A 346 -8.47 3.36 14.47
N PRO A 347 -7.35 3.70 13.80
CA PRO A 347 -6.57 4.89 14.12
C PRO A 347 -7.37 6.20 14.04
N GLU A 348 -8.35 6.27 13.15
CA GLU A 348 -9.14 7.47 12.88
C GLU A 348 -10.28 7.70 13.88
N SER A 349 -10.63 6.72 14.71
CA SER A 349 -11.73 6.81 15.68
C SER A 349 -11.15 6.81 17.09
N PRO A 350 -11.09 7.97 17.77
CA PRO A 350 -10.69 8.04 19.17
C PRO A 350 -11.57 7.16 20.06
N PHE A 351 -10.97 6.63 21.11
CA PHE A 351 -11.67 5.86 22.15
C PHE A 351 -10.92 5.98 23.48
N TYR A 352 -11.61 5.72 24.57
CA TYR A 352 -11.02 5.61 25.90
C TYR A 352 -11.48 4.33 26.59
N LEU A 353 -10.67 3.86 27.53
CA LEU A 353 -10.88 2.54 28.16
C LEU A 353 -11.89 2.58 29.31
N GLU A 354 -11.74 3.54 30.23
CA GLU A 354 -12.52 3.63 31.48
C GLU A 354 -13.39 4.89 31.52
N GLY A 355 -14.58 4.79 32.12
CA GLY A 355 -15.50 5.92 32.31
C GLY A 355 -16.85 5.69 31.62
N PRO A 356 -17.86 6.55 31.88
CA PRO A 356 -19.18 6.41 31.28
C PRO A 356 -19.14 6.52 29.75
N GLY A 357 -19.50 5.46 29.05
CA GLY A 357 -19.41 5.37 27.58
C GLY A 357 -18.09 4.81 27.05
N GLY A 358 -17.18 4.39 27.93
CA GLY A 358 -15.87 3.84 27.57
C GLY A 358 -15.94 2.39 27.08
N LEU A 359 -14.84 1.93 26.50
CA LEU A 359 -14.73 0.58 25.95
C LEU A 359 -15.07 -0.50 26.98
N PHE A 360 -14.57 -0.41 28.22
CA PHE A 360 -14.80 -1.46 29.21
C PHE A 360 -16.26 -1.56 29.65
N GLU A 361 -16.99 -0.44 29.75
CA GLU A 361 -18.43 -0.47 30.05
C GLU A 361 -19.21 -1.14 28.92
N TYR A 362 -18.87 -0.82 27.66
CA TYR A 362 -19.47 -1.47 26.50
C TYR A 362 -19.19 -2.98 26.50
N MET A 363 -17.96 -3.40 26.79
CA MET A 363 -17.60 -4.80 26.90
C MET A 363 -18.39 -5.52 28.00
N GLU A 364 -18.54 -4.92 29.18
CA GLU A 364 -19.34 -5.48 30.28
C GLU A 364 -20.80 -5.71 29.88
N LYS A 365 -21.39 -4.75 29.16
CA LYS A 365 -22.75 -4.87 28.65
C LYS A 365 -22.87 -6.02 27.65
N ARG A 366 -21.98 -6.06 26.65
CA ARG A 366 -21.99 -7.10 25.61
C ARG A 366 -21.80 -8.50 26.16
N LEU A 367 -20.86 -8.68 27.09
CA LEU A 367 -20.62 -9.98 27.73
C LEU A 367 -21.83 -10.45 28.54
N LYS A 368 -22.55 -9.55 29.23
CA LYS A 368 -23.79 -9.92 29.96
C LYS A 368 -24.94 -10.27 29.02
N GLU A 369 -25.03 -9.62 27.87
CA GLU A 369 -26.11 -9.83 26.89
C GLU A 369 -25.89 -11.10 26.06
N ASN A 370 -24.66 -11.33 25.59
CA ASN A 370 -24.34 -12.35 24.58
C ASN A 370 -23.43 -13.48 25.09
N GLY A 371 -22.81 -13.34 26.26
CA GLY A 371 -21.86 -14.31 26.83
C GLY A 371 -20.47 -14.32 26.17
N HIS A 372 -20.30 -13.65 25.03
CA HIS A 372 -19.05 -13.54 24.30
C HIS A 372 -18.94 -12.18 23.57
N MET A 373 -17.75 -11.86 23.08
CA MET A 373 -17.50 -10.64 22.31
C MET A 373 -16.30 -10.80 21.36
N VAL A 374 -16.41 -10.25 20.14
CA VAL A 374 -15.29 -10.14 19.19
C VAL A 374 -14.88 -8.69 19.00
N ILE A 375 -13.59 -8.43 19.17
CA ILE A 375 -12.97 -7.11 19.00
C ILE A 375 -11.91 -7.17 17.90
N VAL A 376 -12.03 -6.29 16.92
CA VAL A 376 -11.03 -6.04 15.90
C VAL A 376 -10.32 -4.72 16.23
N ILE A 377 -8.99 -4.74 16.23
CA ILE A 377 -8.17 -3.54 16.48
C ILE A 377 -7.10 -3.41 15.39
N ALA A 378 -7.08 -2.27 14.70
CA ALA A 378 -5.98 -1.95 13.79
C ALA A 378 -4.70 -1.61 14.57
N GLU A 379 -3.53 -1.96 14.04
CA GLU A 379 -2.25 -1.75 14.73
C GLU A 379 -1.95 -0.28 15.11
N GLY A 380 -2.48 0.68 14.35
CA GLY A 380 -2.33 2.12 14.64
C GLY A 380 -3.33 2.67 15.67
N ALA A 381 -4.37 1.93 16.03
CA ALA A 381 -5.36 2.40 17.00
C ALA A 381 -4.75 2.53 18.41
N GLY A 382 -5.09 3.58 19.15
CA GLY A 382 -4.71 3.73 20.58
C GLY A 382 -3.21 3.89 20.87
N GLN A 383 -2.38 4.21 19.87
CA GLN A 383 -0.92 4.38 20.04
C GLN A 383 -0.55 5.53 21.00
N GLU A 384 -1.39 6.56 21.12
CA GLU A 384 -1.20 7.69 22.05
C GLU A 384 -1.29 7.23 23.51
N MET A 385 -2.40 6.56 23.87
CA MET A 385 -2.62 5.97 25.19
C MET A 385 -1.52 4.96 25.57
N LEU A 386 -1.05 4.20 24.58
CA LEU A 386 0.02 3.22 24.74
C LEU A 386 1.35 3.91 25.12
N THR A 387 1.72 4.95 24.38
CA THR A 387 2.97 5.71 24.57
C THR A 387 3.02 6.40 25.93
N GLU A 388 1.92 7.03 26.36
CA GLU A 388 1.81 7.64 27.69
C GLU A 388 2.03 6.63 28.82
N SER A 389 1.52 5.42 28.64
CA SER A 389 1.57 4.38 29.66
C SER A 389 2.92 3.66 29.76
N MET A 390 3.73 3.65 28.68
CA MET A 390 4.98 2.86 28.62
C MET A 390 6.29 3.68 28.65
N ARG A 391 6.27 5.02 28.60
CA ARG A 391 7.47 5.90 28.66
C ARG A 391 8.65 5.40 27.79
N SER A 392 8.35 4.91 26.60
CA SER A 392 9.30 4.21 25.72
C SER A 392 9.94 5.14 24.68
N MET A 393 11.20 4.86 24.30
CA MET A 393 11.93 5.58 23.25
C MET A 393 11.33 5.32 21.85
N ASP A 394 11.22 6.37 21.03
CA ASP A 394 10.84 6.29 19.63
C ASP A 394 11.91 5.56 18.80
N GLN A 395 11.64 4.31 18.44
CA GLN A 395 12.49 3.55 17.52
C GLN A 395 11.99 3.71 16.08
N GLN A 396 12.92 3.77 15.12
CA GLN A 396 12.61 3.88 13.69
C GLN A 396 13.13 2.66 12.92
N ASP A 397 12.46 2.29 11.83
CA ASP A 397 12.94 1.28 10.88
C ASP A 397 14.05 1.83 9.96
N ALA A 398 14.67 0.97 9.15
CA ALA A 398 15.72 1.36 8.20
C ALA A 398 15.25 2.33 7.09
N SER A 399 13.94 2.55 6.96
CA SER A 399 13.32 3.53 6.07
C SER A 399 12.97 4.84 6.79
N GLY A 400 13.24 4.96 8.10
CA GLY A 400 12.91 6.12 8.91
C GLY A 400 11.48 6.13 9.47
N ASN A 401 10.71 5.05 9.32
CA ASN A 401 9.33 5.00 9.85
C ASN A 401 9.34 4.67 11.34
N LYS A 402 8.51 5.36 12.14
CA LYS A 402 8.30 5.02 13.56
C LYS A 402 7.79 3.57 13.71
N LEU A 403 8.40 2.82 14.61
CA LEU A 403 7.95 1.48 14.98
C LEU A 403 6.77 1.61 15.95
N LEU A 404 5.62 1.07 15.56
CA LEU A 404 4.46 1.00 16.43
C LEU A 404 4.66 -0.09 17.50
N GLN A 405 4.11 0.16 18.68
CA GLN A 405 4.08 -0.83 19.74
C GLN A 405 2.87 -1.76 19.57
N ASP A 406 2.93 -2.95 20.17
CA ASP A 406 1.86 -3.95 20.05
C ASP A 406 0.65 -3.56 20.90
N VAL A 407 -0.30 -2.86 20.27
CA VAL A 407 -1.58 -2.47 20.87
C VAL A 407 -2.42 -3.70 21.27
N GLY A 408 -2.31 -4.82 20.55
CA GLY A 408 -3.10 -6.02 20.82
C GLY A 408 -2.72 -6.66 22.15
N LEU A 409 -1.42 -6.78 22.43
CA LEU A 409 -0.94 -7.25 23.74
C LEU A 409 -1.27 -6.28 24.86
N TRP A 410 -1.10 -4.97 24.64
CA TRP A 410 -1.42 -3.95 25.63
C TRP A 410 -2.89 -3.97 26.03
N ILE A 411 -3.81 -3.91 25.05
CA ILE A 411 -5.24 -3.87 25.35
C ILE A 411 -5.70 -5.18 25.99
N SER A 412 -5.12 -6.33 25.58
CA SER A 412 -5.38 -7.63 26.21
C SER A 412 -5.07 -7.62 27.71
N GLN A 413 -3.93 -7.03 28.11
CA GLN A 413 -3.54 -6.91 29.52
C GLN A 413 -4.51 -5.99 30.27
N ARG A 414 -4.83 -4.83 29.70
CA ARG A 414 -5.72 -3.85 30.32
C ARG A 414 -7.14 -4.40 30.53
N ILE A 415 -7.68 -5.15 29.56
CA ILE A 415 -8.96 -5.86 29.69
C ILE A 415 -8.89 -6.85 30.86
N LYS A 416 -7.89 -7.75 30.87
CA LYS A 416 -7.75 -8.74 31.95
C LYS A 416 -7.66 -8.10 33.33
N ASP A 417 -6.89 -7.02 33.45
CA ASP A 417 -6.71 -6.29 34.72
C ASP A 417 -7.98 -5.57 35.19
N HIS A 418 -8.76 -5.00 34.27
CA HIS A 418 -10.03 -4.33 34.60
C HIS A 418 -11.04 -5.32 35.18
N PHE A 419 -11.30 -6.41 34.48
CA PHE A 419 -12.31 -7.40 34.87
C PHE A 419 -11.93 -8.20 36.13
N LYS A 420 -10.63 -8.45 36.33
CA LYS A 420 -10.11 -9.04 37.58
C LYS A 420 -10.31 -8.12 38.79
N ARG A 421 -10.10 -6.80 38.62
CA ARG A 421 -10.17 -5.83 39.73
C ARG A 421 -11.60 -5.43 40.10
N ARG A 422 -12.44 -5.07 39.12
CA ARG A 422 -13.76 -4.46 39.40
C ARG A 422 -14.92 -5.45 39.50
N HIS A 423 -14.92 -6.54 38.73
CA HIS A 423 -16.14 -7.35 38.55
C HIS A 423 -16.05 -8.78 39.06
N LYS A 424 -14.84 -9.26 39.45
CA LYS A 424 -14.59 -10.68 39.77
C LYS A 424 -15.11 -11.64 38.68
N MET A 425 -15.26 -11.13 37.46
CA MET A 425 -15.71 -11.90 36.30
C MET A 425 -14.47 -12.48 35.63
N VAL A 426 -14.46 -13.79 35.45
CA VAL A 426 -13.38 -14.49 34.75
C VAL A 426 -13.63 -14.30 33.25
N ILE A 427 -12.73 -13.59 32.57
CA ILE A 427 -12.74 -13.44 31.12
C ILE A 427 -11.76 -14.43 30.48
N ASN A 428 -12.21 -15.08 29.42
CA ASN A 428 -11.41 -15.95 28.58
C ASN A 428 -11.02 -15.22 27.29
N LEU A 429 -9.92 -14.46 27.35
CA LEU A 429 -9.46 -13.68 26.20
C LEU A 429 -8.48 -14.48 25.33
N LYS A 430 -8.80 -14.59 24.04
CA LYS A 430 -7.94 -15.13 22.97
C LYS A 430 -7.46 -14.00 22.08
N TYR A 431 -6.15 -13.82 22.00
CA TYR A 431 -5.53 -12.83 21.13
C TYR A 431 -5.00 -13.50 19.86
N ILE A 432 -5.38 -12.97 18.70
CA ILE A 432 -4.95 -13.43 17.39
C ILE A 432 -4.25 -12.29 16.65
N ASP A 433 -3.01 -12.55 16.23
CA ASP A 433 -2.26 -11.68 15.33
C ASP A 433 -1.95 -12.41 14.00
N PRO A 434 -2.79 -12.24 12.97
CA PRO A 434 -2.60 -12.83 11.66
C PRO A 434 -1.69 -11.98 10.73
N THR A 435 -1.01 -10.93 11.23
CA THR A 435 -0.33 -9.92 10.39
C THR A 435 0.55 -10.52 9.28
N TYR A 436 1.38 -11.52 9.59
CA TYR A 436 2.25 -12.13 8.58
C TYR A 436 1.53 -13.14 7.69
N MET A 437 0.47 -13.79 8.21
CA MET A 437 -0.37 -14.69 7.43
C MET A 437 -1.10 -13.91 6.33
N ILE A 438 -1.63 -12.73 6.65
CA ILE A 438 -2.31 -11.83 5.71
C ILE A 438 -1.38 -11.38 4.56
N ARG A 439 -0.12 -11.04 4.87
CA ARG A 439 0.80 -10.45 3.87
C ARG A 439 1.53 -11.45 2.99
N ALA A 440 1.67 -12.69 3.46
CA ALA A 440 2.52 -13.69 2.85
C ALA A 440 1.77 -14.70 1.97
N VAL A 441 0.44 -14.59 1.88
CA VAL A 441 -0.39 -15.44 1.01
C VAL A 441 -0.31 -15.04 -0.46
N PRO A 442 -0.62 -15.96 -1.39
CA PRO A 442 -0.92 -15.59 -2.77
C PRO A 442 -2.16 -14.69 -2.84
N SER A 443 -2.25 -13.85 -3.86
CA SER A 443 -3.43 -13.01 -4.13
C SER A 443 -4.63 -13.85 -4.58
N ASN A 444 -5.82 -13.43 -4.16
CA ASN A 444 -7.08 -14.01 -4.62
C ASN A 444 -7.40 -13.64 -6.08
N ALA A 445 -8.53 -14.14 -6.60
CA ALA A 445 -8.89 -13.96 -8.00
C ALA A 445 -9.10 -12.48 -8.39
N SER A 446 -9.73 -11.68 -7.52
CA SER A 446 -9.97 -10.25 -7.73
C SER A 446 -8.65 -9.49 -7.85
N ASP A 447 -7.76 -9.68 -6.87
CA ASP A 447 -6.44 -9.04 -6.86
C ASP A 447 -5.54 -9.53 -8.00
N ASN A 448 -5.66 -10.78 -8.43
CA ASN A 448 -4.91 -11.28 -9.60
C ASN A 448 -5.30 -10.55 -10.87
N VAL A 449 -6.61 -10.40 -11.15
CA VAL A 449 -7.09 -9.63 -12.30
C VAL A 449 -6.60 -8.19 -12.22
N TYR A 450 -6.69 -7.58 -11.03
CA TYR A 450 -6.20 -6.22 -10.83
C TYR A 450 -4.69 -6.11 -11.09
N CYS A 451 -3.86 -7.00 -10.53
CA CYS A 451 -2.42 -7.03 -10.76
C CYS A 451 -2.08 -7.17 -12.24
N THR A 452 -2.82 -7.98 -12.99
CA THR A 452 -2.66 -8.12 -14.45
C THR A 452 -2.93 -6.81 -15.17
N LEU A 453 -4.06 -6.16 -14.92
CA LEU A 453 -4.41 -4.89 -15.57
C LEU A 453 -3.42 -3.78 -15.23
N LEU A 454 -2.97 -3.74 -13.97
CA LEU A 454 -1.99 -2.79 -13.46
C LEU A 454 -0.63 -2.95 -14.16
N ALA A 455 -0.13 -4.18 -14.23
CA ALA A 455 1.13 -4.50 -14.89
C ALA A 455 1.10 -4.23 -16.39
N GLN A 456 0.04 -4.65 -17.09
CA GLN A 456 -0.12 -4.41 -18.53
C GLN A 456 -0.18 -2.90 -18.83
N SER A 457 -0.96 -2.15 -18.05
CA SER A 457 -1.03 -0.69 -18.16
C SER A 457 0.34 -0.02 -17.95
N ALA A 458 1.13 -0.50 -16.98
CA ALA A 458 2.49 0.00 -16.76
C ALA A 458 3.41 -0.27 -17.96
N VAL A 459 3.34 -1.47 -18.54
CA VAL A 459 4.08 -1.83 -19.76
C VAL A 459 3.67 -0.96 -20.94
N HIS A 460 2.36 -0.79 -21.16
CA HIS A 460 1.85 0.05 -22.24
C HIS A 460 2.32 1.50 -22.12
N GLY A 461 2.32 2.06 -20.92
CA GLY A 461 2.79 3.43 -20.67
C GLY A 461 4.27 3.60 -20.96
N ALA A 462 5.10 2.66 -20.47
CA ALA A 462 6.55 2.67 -20.72
C ALA A 462 6.87 2.56 -22.22
N MET A 463 6.24 1.60 -22.92
CA MET A 463 6.44 1.41 -24.36
C MET A 463 5.99 2.65 -25.15
N ALA A 464 4.93 3.32 -24.71
CA ALA A 464 4.42 4.54 -25.31
C ALA A 464 5.21 5.81 -24.93
N GLY A 465 6.36 5.70 -24.24
CA GLY A 465 7.25 6.83 -23.97
C GLY A 465 6.85 7.71 -22.77
N TYR A 466 5.81 7.32 -22.04
CA TYR A 466 5.49 7.96 -20.76
C TYR A 466 6.52 7.54 -19.69
N THR A 467 6.80 8.43 -18.75
CA THR A 467 7.77 8.22 -17.66
C THR A 467 7.40 9.10 -16.47
N GLY A 468 7.91 8.81 -15.28
CA GLY A 468 7.62 9.65 -14.11
C GLY A 468 6.20 9.49 -13.57
N PHE A 469 5.58 8.32 -13.78
CA PHE A 469 4.19 8.06 -13.42
C PHE A 469 4.03 6.77 -12.62
N ILE A 470 2.90 6.69 -11.92
CA ILE A 470 2.35 5.43 -11.42
C ILE A 470 1.11 5.04 -12.23
N VAL A 471 0.69 3.78 -12.09
CA VAL A 471 -0.59 3.32 -12.60
C VAL A 471 -1.54 3.01 -11.44
N GLY A 472 -2.82 3.29 -11.62
CA GLY A 472 -3.87 2.81 -10.72
C GLY A 472 -5.29 3.01 -11.28
N PRO A 473 -6.30 2.34 -10.71
CA PRO A 473 -7.70 2.54 -11.04
C PRO A 473 -8.18 3.87 -10.44
N VAL A 474 -8.83 4.68 -11.26
CA VAL A 474 -9.51 5.92 -10.87
C VAL A 474 -10.92 5.85 -11.45
N ASN A 475 -11.95 5.88 -10.60
CA ASN A 475 -13.35 5.71 -10.98
C ASN A 475 -13.61 4.54 -11.94
N GLY A 476 -12.99 3.39 -11.67
CA GLY A 476 -13.17 2.15 -12.44
C GLY A 476 -12.39 2.09 -13.75
N ARG A 477 -11.53 3.06 -14.06
CA ARG A 477 -10.64 3.05 -15.24
C ARG A 477 -9.18 3.20 -14.81
N HIS A 478 -8.27 2.46 -15.44
CA HIS A 478 -6.85 2.63 -15.16
C HIS A 478 -6.34 3.94 -15.79
N ALA A 479 -5.56 4.69 -15.02
CA ALA A 479 -4.98 5.96 -15.44
C ALA A 479 -3.49 6.02 -15.10
N TYR A 480 -2.77 6.87 -15.83
CA TYR A 480 -1.42 7.28 -15.47
C TYR A 480 -1.51 8.48 -14.53
N ILE A 481 -0.95 8.34 -13.34
CA ILE A 481 -1.01 9.36 -12.29
C ILE A 481 0.43 9.83 -12.02
N PRO A 482 0.72 11.13 -12.03
CA PRO A 482 2.06 11.64 -11.73
C PRO A 482 2.54 11.26 -10.32
N PHE A 483 3.84 11.04 -10.15
CA PHE A 483 4.41 10.65 -8.84
C PHE A 483 4.03 11.58 -7.68
N TYR A 484 4.06 12.89 -7.91
CA TYR A 484 3.82 13.88 -6.87
C TYR A 484 2.46 13.72 -6.20
N ARG A 485 1.43 13.39 -6.98
CA ARG A 485 0.04 13.24 -6.50
C ARG A 485 -0.11 12.09 -5.50
N VAL A 486 0.58 10.97 -5.72
CA VAL A 486 0.56 9.81 -4.80
C VAL A 486 1.19 10.16 -3.46
N THR A 487 2.19 11.03 -3.47
CA THR A 487 2.98 11.37 -2.28
C THR A 487 2.43 12.54 -1.47
N GLU A 488 1.41 13.22 -1.97
CA GLU A 488 0.83 14.43 -1.35
C GLU A 488 -0.03 14.13 -0.13
N LYS A 489 -0.95 13.16 -0.24
CA LYS A 489 -1.96 12.90 0.78
C LYS A 489 -2.20 11.40 0.94
N GLN A 490 -2.26 10.96 2.19
CA GLN A 490 -2.73 9.62 2.55
C GLN A 490 -4.25 9.62 2.67
N ASN A 491 -4.86 8.52 2.24
CA ASN A 491 -6.28 8.26 2.41
C ASN A 491 -6.52 7.65 3.79
N ASN A 492 -7.53 8.17 4.49
CA ASN A 492 -7.94 7.70 5.80
C ASN A 492 -9.44 7.40 5.78
N VAL A 493 -9.88 6.53 6.70
CA VAL A 493 -11.30 6.30 6.93
C VAL A 493 -11.93 7.60 7.44
N VAL A 494 -12.91 8.11 6.70
CA VAL A 494 -13.69 9.28 7.11
C VAL A 494 -14.80 8.81 8.05
N ILE A 495 -14.65 9.02 9.36
CA ILE A 495 -15.61 8.56 10.38
C ILE A 495 -16.98 9.24 10.29
N THR A 496 -17.08 10.37 9.59
CA THR A 496 -18.36 11.05 9.31
C THR A 496 -19.07 10.51 8.06
N ASP A 497 -18.44 9.63 7.28
CA ASP A 497 -19.01 9.09 6.05
C ASP A 497 -19.93 7.87 6.29
N ARG A 498 -20.79 7.62 5.30
CA ARG A 498 -21.79 6.55 5.27
C ARG A 498 -21.17 5.17 5.46
N MET A 499 -19.92 4.95 5.04
CA MET A 499 -19.25 3.66 5.23
C MET A 499 -18.99 3.36 6.71
N TRP A 500 -18.50 4.32 7.48
CA TRP A 500 -18.32 4.15 8.92
C TRP A 500 -19.66 4.02 9.63
N ALA A 501 -20.66 4.84 9.26
CA ALA A 501 -22.01 4.72 9.81
C ALA A 501 -22.65 3.34 9.57
N ARG A 502 -22.40 2.71 8.42
CA ARG A 502 -22.82 1.32 8.14
C ARG A 502 -22.14 0.32 9.07
N LEU A 503 -20.86 0.52 9.38
CA LEU A 503 -20.13 -0.32 10.33
C LEU A 503 -20.72 -0.20 11.73
N LEU A 504 -20.93 1.02 12.22
CA LEU A 504 -21.53 1.25 13.55
C LEU A 504 -22.92 0.63 13.65
N SER A 505 -23.73 0.75 12.59
CA SER A 505 -25.05 0.13 12.51
C SER A 505 -25.00 -1.40 12.50
N SER A 506 -23.99 -2.00 11.85
CA SER A 506 -23.82 -3.46 11.78
C SER A 506 -23.30 -4.06 13.09
N THR A 507 -22.43 -3.36 13.80
CA THR A 507 -21.78 -3.83 15.05
C THR A 507 -22.59 -3.48 16.30
N HIS A 508 -23.50 -2.51 16.17
CA HIS A 508 -24.18 -1.85 17.29
C HIS A 508 -23.20 -1.26 18.33
N GLN A 509 -21.96 -0.94 17.93
CA GLN A 509 -21.01 -0.26 18.79
C GLN A 509 -21.35 1.23 18.90
N PRO A 510 -21.19 1.86 20.08
CA PRO A 510 -21.29 3.30 20.21
C PRO A 510 -20.08 3.99 19.57
N SER A 511 -20.17 5.30 19.36
CA SER A 511 -18.96 6.11 19.25
C SER A 511 -18.33 6.25 20.62
N PHE A 512 -17.02 6.00 20.72
CA PHE A 512 -16.27 6.11 21.98
C PHE A 512 -15.63 7.50 22.16
N SER A 513 -15.94 8.47 21.30
CA SER A 513 -15.51 9.87 21.50
C SER A 513 -16.23 10.48 22.71
N SER A 514 -15.56 11.37 23.46
CA SER A 514 -16.25 12.10 24.51
C SER A 514 -17.22 13.12 23.89
N LEU A 515 -18.29 13.49 24.62
CA LEU A 515 -19.22 14.53 24.18
C LEU A 515 -18.54 15.89 23.93
N ASN A 516 -17.36 16.12 24.51
CA ASN A 516 -16.59 17.35 24.33
C ASN A 516 -15.82 17.35 22.99
N ASP A 517 -15.28 16.21 22.57
CA ASP A 517 -14.48 16.10 21.33
C ASP A 517 -15.34 16.35 20.08
N ILE A 518 -16.61 15.95 20.11
CA ILE A 518 -17.58 16.16 19.01
C ILE A 518 -18.00 17.63 18.88
N VAL A 519 -17.88 18.41 19.96
CA VAL A 519 -18.19 19.85 19.97
C VAL A 519 -17.02 20.66 19.45
N GLU A 520 -15.79 20.31 19.82
CA GLU A 520 -14.56 20.96 19.33
C GLU A 520 -14.37 20.75 17.81
N GLU A 521 -14.58 19.54 17.27
CA GLU A 521 -14.48 19.30 15.81
C GLU A 521 -15.50 20.13 14.98
N LYS A 522 -16.68 20.42 15.54
CA LYS A 522 -17.71 21.25 14.90
C LYS A 522 -17.42 22.75 14.99
N GLU A 523 -16.55 23.16 15.90
CA GLU A 523 -16.05 24.54 15.99
C GLU A 523 -14.87 24.72 15.02
N ASP A 524 -14.00 23.73 14.90
CA ASP A 524 -12.88 23.75 13.95
C ASP A 524 -13.32 23.70 12.46
N GLU A 525 -14.39 22.95 12.12
CA GLU A 525 -14.97 22.98 10.76
C GLU A 525 -15.59 24.33 10.37
N LYS A 526 -15.85 25.23 11.34
CA LYS A 526 -16.36 26.58 11.06
C LYS A 526 -15.24 27.62 10.88
N GLU A 527 -13.99 27.26 11.17
CA GLU A 527 -12.82 28.14 11.09
C GLU A 527 -11.84 27.75 9.96
N GLU A 528 -12.33 27.49 8.73
CA GLU A 528 -11.46 27.62 7.55
C GLU A 528 -11.68 28.98 6.85
N PRO A 529 -10.61 29.72 6.48
CA PRO A 529 -10.72 31.11 6.07
C PRO A 529 -11.19 31.25 4.62
N THR A 530 -12.30 31.96 4.44
CA THR A 530 -12.72 32.53 3.16
C THR A 530 -11.71 33.58 2.70
N THR A 531 -10.78 33.21 1.81
CA THR A 531 -9.99 34.18 1.03
C THR A 531 -10.92 34.93 0.07
N THR A 532 -11.48 36.05 0.54
CA THR A 532 -12.15 37.02 -0.32
C THR A 532 -11.14 38.08 -0.74
N THR A 533 -10.86 38.11 -2.04
CA THR A 533 -10.08 39.11 -2.76
C THR A 533 -10.69 40.50 -2.53
N LYS A 534 -10.03 41.35 -1.73
CA LYS A 534 -10.36 42.79 -1.64
C LYS A 534 -9.84 43.49 -2.89
N ASN A 535 -10.72 43.78 -3.83
CA ASN A 535 -10.47 44.78 -4.87
C ASN A 535 -10.71 46.18 -4.30
N ASN A 536 -9.67 46.99 -4.36
CA ASN A 536 -9.70 48.44 -4.16
C ASN A 536 -10.42 49.12 -5.33
N LEU A 537 -11.33 50.07 -5.05
CA LEU A 537 -11.55 51.37 -5.74
C LEU A 537 -12.77 52.10 -5.09
N PRO A 538 -12.91 53.42 -5.23
CA PRO A 538 -12.97 54.34 -4.09
C PRO A 538 -14.36 54.91 -3.78
N ASN A 539 -14.47 55.44 -2.56
CA ASN A 539 -15.59 56.18 -1.99
C ASN A 539 -16.21 57.23 -2.92
N GLY A 540 -17.54 57.20 -3.03
CA GLY A 540 -18.35 58.30 -3.56
C GLY A 540 -19.82 58.16 -3.19
N LEU A 541 -20.29 59.09 -2.34
CA LEU A 541 -21.65 59.65 -2.28
C LEU A 541 -22.80 58.86 -1.60
N GLN A 542 -23.02 59.23 -0.34
CA GLN A 542 -24.25 59.77 0.27
C GLN A 542 -25.67 59.23 -0.09
N ASN A 543 -26.36 58.87 1.00
CA ASN A 543 -27.77 59.13 1.36
C ASN A 543 -28.90 58.41 0.60
N GLY A 544 -29.75 57.72 1.38
CA GLY A 544 -31.08 57.30 0.94
C GLY A 544 -31.78 56.32 1.87
N VAL A 545 -32.42 56.84 2.92
CA VAL A 545 -33.43 56.17 3.75
C VAL A 545 -34.58 55.66 2.86
N VAL A 546 -35.00 54.38 2.97
CA VAL A 546 -36.42 53.95 2.93
C VAL A 546 -36.57 52.58 3.62
N SER A 547 -37.52 52.53 4.56
CA SER A 547 -38.08 51.36 5.25
C SER A 547 -38.96 50.51 4.32
N LYS A 548 -38.99 49.19 4.53
CA LYS A 548 -40.25 48.43 4.60
C LYS A 548 -40.06 47.00 5.08
N ASP A 549 -40.82 46.70 6.12
CA ASP A 549 -41.25 45.37 6.56
C ASP A 549 -41.78 44.52 5.39
N ILE A 550 -41.65 43.19 5.51
CA ILE A 550 -42.79 42.25 5.38
C ILE A 550 -42.41 40.91 6.03
N SER A 551 -43.34 40.50 6.89
CA SER A 551 -43.43 39.28 7.67
C SER A 551 -43.80 38.03 6.86
N THR A 552 -43.39 36.87 7.38
CA THR A 552 -44.10 35.58 7.41
C THR A 552 -44.76 35.03 6.14
N ALA A 553 -44.38 33.82 5.75
CA ALA A 553 -45.34 32.70 5.62
C ALA A 553 -44.63 31.33 5.43
N ARG A 554 -44.96 30.44 6.38
CA ARG A 554 -45.07 28.97 6.33
C ARG A 554 -43.84 28.11 6.07
#